data_AF-A0A973FWK6-F1
#
_entry.id   AF-A0A973FWK6-F1
#
_cell.length_a   1.000
_cell.length_b   1.000
_cell.length_c   1.000
_cell.angle_alpha   90.00
_cell.angle_beta   90.00
_cell.angle_gamma   90.00
#
_symmetry.space_group_name_H-M   'P 1'
#
loop_
_entity.id
_entity.type
_entity.pdbx_description
1 polymer ?
#
loop_
_entity_poly.entity_id
_entity_poly.type
_entity_poly.pdbx_seq_one_letter_code
_entity_poly.pdbx_strand_id
1 'polypeptide(L)'
;QTMQPILRTELRPTKIKYKITKGKVQRDPDHADLEIKIEEIHDKYGAVGLDPEGQKLYCFSSKAFGKTFIYDSIPTARSEQEVLGKTQKIEIDNKIFDSSCFKNLYTCRRPIATIETKATKYFGIPEQLSLENIESEKETITIACPVKIEQEPVIYLMPGEVKNISVRALDYKDKPIDGLWFDEIKLTPTSLGALNQSKDVTREDGYNRLLKLTAADTDSEISGEITSKVCSDTSPDLLGLDENNRPVYWDILIKQKVIVSELPTIEADIYSEQRLSRVNDMKRKDKYGEKHAHQTQSTKQIMKLNVKAKFDKRVFHPNYKDDSGFIGKLIEYSGAGQATISASDPRPSSQLDFTRGWFDTRKCGRQTYDYRSLDVGHIFTFPNAPIPVYVYYRHFIPSPNSPIKNHPTEGLSFLEKNALNAAIKYRMEGYSQDHEMNDNSCQLVINKNPLSTTTVPMMLTNYFPMPIITYFDDVYGFEEATVALKENETAFLRKLKSDGTTFDSLIVEKQISLGRDDVAEDWSIPADTVEEKYDPQLNRVYGTFILRSNAKILRGKFDLGER
;
A
#
# COMPACT_ATOMS: atom_id res chain seq x y z
N GLN A 1 -25.07 -78.91 -33.85
CA GLN A 1 -23.95 -78.10 -33.33
C GLN A 1 -23.31 -77.41 -34.52
N THR A 2 -23.30 -76.08 -34.54
CA THR A 2 -22.66 -75.29 -35.61
C THR A 2 -21.14 -75.45 -35.52
N MET A 3 -20.43 -75.44 -36.65
CA MET A 3 -18.95 -75.46 -36.69
C MET A 3 -18.29 -74.17 -36.14
N GLN A 4 -19.09 -73.15 -35.86
CA GLN A 4 -18.62 -71.81 -35.48
C GLN A 4 -17.74 -71.76 -34.22
N PRO A 5 -18.04 -72.46 -33.10
CA PRO A 5 -17.17 -72.42 -31.92
C PRO A 5 -15.79 -73.01 -32.18
N ILE A 6 -15.72 -74.07 -32.99
CA ILE A 6 -14.47 -74.76 -33.35
C ILE A 6 -13.63 -73.88 -34.29
N LEU A 7 -14.26 -73.32 -35.32
CA LEU A 7 -13.60 -72.39 -36.25
C LEU A 7 -13.10 -71.13 -35.54
N ARG A 8 -13.85 -70.62 -34.57
CA ARG A 8 -13.45 -69.48 -33.73
C ARG A 8 -12.17 -69.78 -32.96
N THR A 9 -12.09 -70.93 -32.28
CA THR A 9 -10.91 -71.28 -31.48
C THR A 9 -9.69 -71.56 -32.35
N GLU A 10 -9.86 -72.25 -33.49
CA GLU A 10 -8.75 -72.57 -34.38
C GLU A 10 -8.26 -71.37 -35.21
N LEU A 11 -9.15 -70.48 -35.68
CA LEU A 11 -8.79 -69.38 -36.58
C LEU A 11 -8.52 -68.04 -35.87
N ARG A 12 -8.47 -68.03 -34.53
CA ARG A 12 -8.31 -66.80 -33.74
C ARG A 12 -7.02 -66.02 -34.08
N PRO A 13 -7.03 -64.68 -33.95
CA PRO A 13 -5.81 -63.89 -34.00
C PRO A 13 -4.87 -64.33 -32.88
N THR A 14 -3.58 -64.39 -33.16
CA THR A 14 -2.54 -64.73 -32.18
C THR A 14 -1.84 -63.48 -31.64
N LYS A 15 -1.65 -62.46 -32.49
CA LYS A 15 -0.99 -61.20 -32.12
C LYS A 15 -1.63 -59.99 -32.80
N ILE A 16 -1.70 -58.85 -32.09
CA ILE A 16 -2.02 -57.54 -32.68
C ILE A 16 -0.94 -56.53 -32.37
N LYS A 17 -0.56 -55.76 -33.40
CA LYS A 17 0.29 -54.59 -33.27
C LYS A 17 -0.55 -53.33 -33.44
N TYR A 18 -0.44 -52.40 -32.50
CA TYR A 18 -1.11 -51.12 -32.56
C TYR A 18 -0.18 -50.01 -32.06
N LYS A 19 -0.51 -48.77 -32.39
CA LYS A 19 0.23 -47.57 -31.98
C LYS A 19 -0.72 -46.47 -31.54
N ILE A 20 -0.42 -45.79 -30.45
CA ILE A 20 -1.12 -44.58 -30.02
C ILE A 20 -0.77 -43.45 -31.01
N THR A 21 -1.76 -42.96 -31.73
CA THR A 21 -1.59 -41.86 -32.70
C THR A 21 -1.87 -40.49 -32.09
N LYS A 22 -2.70 -40.43 -31.05
CA LYS A 22 -3.01 -39.20 -30.31
C LYS A 22 -3.29 -39.55 -28.85
N GLY A 23 -2.91 -38.67 -27.93
CA GLY A 23 -3.23 -38.86 -26.51
C GLY A 23 -2.24 -39.69 -25.71
N LYS A 24 -0.99 -39.84 -26.17
CA LYS A 24 0.06 -40.51 -25.39
C LYS A 24 0.40 -39.75 -24.10
N VAL A 25 0.15 -38.44 -24.06
CA VAL A 25 0.18 -37.62 -22.83
C VAL A 25 -1.18 -36.94 -22.64
N GLN A 26 -1.91 -37.32 -21.58
CA GLN A 26 -3.21 -36.73 -21.23
C GLN A 26 -3.00 -35.51 -20.34
N ARG A 27 -3.28 -34.31 -20.86
CA ARG A 27 -3.08 -33.02 -20.18
C ARG A 27 -4.37 -32.27 -19.90
N ASP A 28 -5.36 -32.43 -20.77
CA ASP A 28 -6.60 -31.66 -20.74
C ASP A 28 -7.68 -32.44 -19.95
N PRO A 29 -8.09 -31.95 -18.77
CA PRO A 29 -9.16 -32.57 -17.99
C PRO A 29 -10.54 -32.41 -18.62
N ASP A 30 -10.74 -31.46 -19.55
CA ASP A 30 -12.04 -31.22 -20.18
C ASP A 30 -12.22 -32.05 -21.45
N HIS A 31 -11.12 -32.38 -22.16
CA HIS A 31 -11.15 -33.10 -23.44
C HIS A 31 -10.00 -34.13 -23.55
N ALA A 32 -10.08 -35.20 -22.77
CA ALA A 32 -9.14 -36.32 -22.87
C ALA A 32 -9.36 -37.10 -24.18
N ASP A 33 -8.52 -36.87 -25.18
CA ASP A 33 -8.56 -37.60 -26.45
C ASP A 33 -7.50 -38.71 -26.46
N LEU A 34 -7.92 -39.96 -26.70
CA LEU A 34 -7.03 -41.08 -26.98
C LEU A 34 -7.40 -41.75 -28.29
N GLU A 35 -6.41 -41.86 -29.18
CA GLU A 35 -6.58 -42.52 -30.46
C GLU A 35 -5.49 -43.56 -30.67
N ILE A 36 -5.89 -44.74 -31.12
CA ILE A 36 -5.01 -45.84 -31.47
C ILE A 36 -5.17 -46.22 -32.93
N LYS A 37 -4.09 -46.62 -33.59
CA LYS A 37 -4.09 -47.16 -34.94
C LYS A 37 -3.64 -48.60 -34.89
N ILE A 38 -4.42 -49.51 -35.45
CA ILE A 38 -4.02 -50.91 -35.58
C ILE A 38 -3.11 -51.02 -36.80
N GLU A 39 -1.87 -51.45 -36.58
CA GLU A 39 -0.85 -51.57 -37.62
C GLU A 39 -0.86 -52.96 -38.26
N GLU A 40 -1.02 -54.03 -37.45
CA GLU A 40 -0.98 -55.42 -37.93
C GLU A 40 -1.88 -56.34 -37.10
N ILE A 41 -2.48 -57.34 -37.75
CA ILE A 41 -3.21 -58.45 -37.11
C ILE A 41 -2.62 -59.75 -37.63
N HIS A 42 -2.10 -60.58 -36.73
CA HIS A 42 -1.50 -61.89 -37.05
C HIS A 42 -2.49 -63.01 -36.74
N ASP A 43 -2.81 -63.82 -37.75
CA ASP A 43 -3.72 -64.96 -37.66
C ASP A 43 -2.96 -66.29 -37.59
N LYS A 44 -3.43 -67.25 -36.79
CA LYS A 44 -2.75 -68.55 -36.56
C LYS A 44 -2.46 -69.36 -37.83
N TYR A 45 -3.38 -69.33 -38.82
CA TYR A 45 -3.30 -70.14 -40.05
C TYR A 45 -3.44 -69.30 -41.34
N GLY A 46 -3.24 -67.98 -41.26
CA GLY A 46 -3.44 -67.07 -42.40
C GLY A 46 -4.90 -66.81 -42.75
N ALA A 47 -5.14 -66.18 -43.91
CA ALA A 47 -6.44 -65.67 -44.33
C ALA A 47 -7.42 -66.79 -44.73
N VAL A 48 -8.19 -67.31 -43.78
CA VAL A 48 -9.35 -68.17 -44.06
C VAL A 48 -10.61 -67.30 -43.95
N GLY A 49 -11.25 -67.00 -45.09
CA GLY A 49 -12.47 -66.20 -45.15
C GLY A 49 -13.73 -67.01 -44.85
N LEU A 50 -14.83 -66.32 -44.50
CA LEU A 50 -16.13 -66.37 -45.23
C LEU A 50 -17.26 -65.75 -44.38
N ASP A 51 -17.70 -64.56 -44.79
CA ASP A 51 -19.11 -64.17 -44.74
C ASP A 51 -19.70 -64.30 -46.17
N PRO A 52 -20.99 -63.99 -46.43
CA PRO A 52 -21.60 -64.10 -47.76
C PRO A 52 -20.94 -63.23 -48.85
N GLU A 53 -20.17 -62.19 -48.48
CA GLU A 53 -19.46 -61.25 -49.36
C GLU A 53 -17.92 -61.47 -49.36
N GLY A 54 -17.41 -62.41 -48.57
CA GLY A 54 -16.00 -62.79 -48.51
C GLY A 54 -15.12 -61.94 -47.59
N GLN A 55 -15.68 -61.12 -46.69
CA GLN A 55 -14.90 -60.26 -45.80
C GLN A 55 -14.62 -60.88 -44.41
N LYS A 56 -13.44 -60.59 -43.84
CA LYS A 56 -13.09 -60.98 -42.45
C LYS A 56 -13.68 -59.98 -41.48
N LEU A 57 -14.62 -60.40 -40.62
CA LEU A 57 -15.14 -59.57 -39.53
C LEU A 57 -14.39 -59.87 -38.22
N TYR A 58 -13.93 -58.82 -37.56
CA TYR A 58 -13.25 -58.88 -36.28
C TYR A 58 -14.00 -58.02 -35.26
N CYS A 59 -14.19 -58.56 -34.05
CA CYS A 59 -14.53 -57.75 -32.87
C CYS A 59 -13.25 -57.26 -32.23
N PHE A 60 -13.12 -55.96 -32.01
CA PHE A 60 -12.05 -55.41 -31.18
C PHE A 60 -12.62 -54.62 -30.03
N SER A 61 -11.97 -54.73 -28.88
CA SER A 61 -12.14 -53.82 -27.75
C SER A 61 -10.76 -53.50 -27.21
N SER A 62 -10.45 -52.22 -27.06
CA SER A 62 -9.23 -51.77 -26.41
C SER A 62 -9.55 -51.30 -25.01
N LYS A 63 -8.71 -51.71 -24.08
CA LYS A 63 -8.80 -51.40 -22.67
C LYS A 63 -7.63 -50.52 -22.28
N ALA A 64 -7.89 -49.32 -21.78
CA ALA A 64 -6.90 -48.51 -21.09
C ALA A 64 -7.07 -48.73 -19.59
N PHE A 65 -6.02 -49.18 -18.90
CA PHE A 65 -6.10 -49.41 -17.47
C PHE A 65 -4.85 -48.90 -16.75
N GLY A 66 -5.09 -48.39 -15.54
CA GLY A 66 -4.06 -48.03 -14.58
C GLY A 66 -4.25 -48.81 -13.28
N LYS A 67 -3.54 -48.39 -12.23
CA LYS A 67 -3.68 -49.01 -10.90
C LYS A 67 -5.09 -48.87 -10.31
N THR A 68 -5.80 -47.81 -10.67
CA THR A 68 -7.03 -47.35 -9.99
C THR A 68 -8.22 -47.17 -10.93
N PHE A 69 -8.07 -47.45 -12.22
CA PHE A 69 -9.11 -47.27 -13.22
C PHE A 69 -8.96 -48.26 -14.37
N ILE A 70 -10.09 -48.55 -15.01
CA ILE A 70 -10.21 -49.37 -16.22
C ILE A 70 -11.23 -48.68 -17.13
N TYR A 71 -10.85 -48.40 -18.37
CA TYR A 71 -11.72 -47.93 -19.44
C TYR A 71 -11.71 -48.96 -20.55
N ASP A 72 -12.87 -49.50 -20.88
CA ASP A 72 -13.05 -50.45 -21.97
C ASP A 72 -13.75 -49.74 -23.14
N SER A 73 -13.21 -49.89 -24.35
CA SER A 73 -13.90 -49.44 -25.55
C SER A 73 -15.08 -50.37 -25.85
N ILE A 74 -16.16 -49.83 -26.41
CA ILE A 74 -17.32 -50.62 -26.82
C ILE A 74 -16.88 -51.65 -27.88
N PRO A 75 -17.10 -52.96 -27.66
CA PRO A 75 -16.80 -53.97 -28.66
C PRO A 75 -17.58 -53.68 -29.95
N THR A 76 -16.87 -53.47 -31.05
CA THR A 76 -17.51 -53.27 -32.37
C THR A 76 -16.96 -54.26 -33.37
N ALA A 77 -17.88 -54.93 -34.07
CA ALA A 77 -17.55 -55.79 -35.20
C ALA A 77 -17.24 -54.91 -36.41
N ARG A 78 -16.07 -55.07 -37.00
CA ARG A 78 -15.61 -54.33 -38.18
C ARG A 78 -14.81 -55.24 -39.10
N SER A 79 -14.81 -54.96 -40.40
CA SER A 79 -14.00 -55.73 -41.33
C SER A 79 -12.51 -55.38 -41.22
N GLU A 80 -11.61 -56.24 -41.72
CA GLU A 80 -10.17 -55.95 -41.76
C GLU A 80 -9.86 -54.60 -42.43
N GLN A 81 -10.58 -54.28 -43.50
CA GLN A 81 -10.41 -53.03 -44.27
C GLN A 81 -10.83 -51.79 -43.47
N GLU A 82 -11.76 -51.95 -42.53
CA GLU A 82 -12.25 -50.87 -41.67
C GLU A 82 -11.38 -50.64 -40.43
N VAL A 83 -10.42 -51.53 -40.17
CA VAL A 83 -9.64 -51.57 -38.93
C VAL A 83 -8.15 -51.38 -39.21
N LEU A 84 -7.60 -52.10 -40.19
CA LEU A 84 -6.18 -52.07 -40.48
C LEU A 84 -5.77 -50.72 -41.05
N GLY A 85 -4.78 -50.08 -40.42
CA GLY A 85 -4.32 -48.75 -40.82
C GLY A 85 -5.31 -47.61 -40.52
N LYS A 86 -6.43 -47.89 -39.85
CA LYS A 86 -7.42 -46.88 -39.43
C LYS A 86 -7.25 -46.52 -37.95
N THR A 87 -7.58 -45.28 -37.64
CA THR A 87 -7.54 -44.74 -36.28
C THR A 87 -8.85 -45.01 -35.56
N GLN A 88 -8.79 -45.49 -34.32
CA GLN A 88 -9.91 -45.73 -33.44
C GLN A 88 -9.80 -44.83 -32.22
N LYS A 89 -10.91 -44.20 -31.84
CA LYS A 89 -10.99 -43.40 -30.61
C LYS A 89 -11.36 -44.30 -29.43
N ILE A 90 -10.64 -44.15 -28.33
CA ILE A 90 -11.03 -44.70 -27.04
C ILE A 90 -11.66 -43.56 -26.24
N GLU A 91 -12.92 -43.72 -25.86
CA GLU A 91 -13.62 -42.74 -25.03
C GLU A 91 -13.07 -42.81 -23.59
N ILE A 92 -12.34 -41.77 -23.20
CA ILE A 92 -11.85 -41.57 -21.83
C ILE A 92 -12.53 -40.32 -21.28
N ASP A 93 -13.09 -40.43 -20.08
CA ASP A 93 -13.68 -39.30 -19.38
C ASP A 93 -12.67 -38.65 -18.42
N ASN A 94 -13.04 -37.48 -17.91
CA ASN A 94 -12.21 -36.74 -16.95
C ASN A 94 -11.98 -37.46 -15.63
N LYS A 95 -12.69 -38.57 -15.34
CA LYS A 95 -12.47 -39.37 -14.13
C LYS A 95 -11.10 -40.04 -14.14
N ILE A 96 -10.40 -40.07 -15.28
CA ILE A 96 -9.03 -40.58 -15.34
C ILE A 96 -8.11 -39.74 -14.45
N PHE A 97 -8.33 -38.42 -14.40
CA PHE A 97 -7.59 -37.51 -13.52
C PHE A 97 -7.99 -37.72 -12.06
N ASP A 98 -9.30 -37.81 -11.77
CA ASP A 98 -9.80 -38.09 -10.41
C ASP A 98 -9.27 -39.40 -9.82
N SER A 99 -9.14 -40.43 -10.65
CA SER A 99 -8.72 -41.77 -10.23
C SER A 99 -7.21 -41.92 -10.17
N SER A 100 -6.45 -41.13 -10.93
CA SER A 100 -5.00 -41.32 -11.09
C SER A 100 -4.16 -40.27 -10.39
N CYS A 101 -4.58 -39.02 -10.41
CA CYS A 101 -3.80 -37.91 -9.92
C CYS A 101 -3.83 -37.83 -8.39
N PHE A 102 -2.66 -37.62 -7.80
CA PHE A 102 -2.50 -37.37 -6.36
C PHE A 102 -3.06 -38.46 -5.43
N LYS A 103 -3.21 -39.71 -5.94
CA LYS A 103 -3.66 -40.88 -5.14
C LYS A 103 -2.53 -41.71 -4.54
N ASN A 104 -1.31 -41.56 -5.05
CA ASN A 104 -0.14 -42.30 -4.58
C ASN A 104 0.58 -41.51 -3.47
N LEU A 105 1.37 -42.20 -2.65
CA LEU A 105 2.31 -41.60 -1.67
C LEU A 105 3.29 -40.58 -2.28
N TYR A 106 3.48 -40.61 -3.61
CA TYR A 106 4.39 -39.74 -4.34
C TYR A 106 3.62 -38.85 -5.33
N THR A 107 3.21 -37.67 -4.88
CA THR A 107 2.42 -36.67 -5.62
C THR A 107 3.10 -36.17 -6.90
N CYS A 108 4.44 -36.15 -6.92
CA CYS A 108 5.23 -35.74 -8.09
C CYS A 108 5.34 -36.79 -9.20
N ARG A 109 4.98 -38.05 -8.94
CA ARG A 109 5.04 -39.13 -9.94
C ARG A 109 3.94 -38.97 -10.97
N ARG A 110 4.27 -39.08 -12.26
CA ARG A 110 3.24 -39.13 -13.31
C ARG A 110 2.59 -40.51 -13.35
N PRO A 111 1.25 -40.61 -13.19
CA PRO A 111 0.57 -41.88 -13.39
C PRO A 111 0.72 -42.36 -14.83
N ILE A 112 0.88 -43.67 -15.00
CA ILE A 112 1.01 -44.33 -16.30
C ILE A 112 -0.16 -45.31 -16.45
N ALA A 113 -0.83 -45.24 -17.60
CA ALA A 113 -1.82 -46.22 -18.03
C ALA A 113 -1.22 -47.15 -19.07
N THR A 114 -1.62 -48.42 -19.08
CA THR A 114 -1.29 -49.37 -20.14
C THR A 114 -2.52 -49.58 -21.00
N ILE A 115 -2.31 -49.66 -22.31
CA ILE A 115 -3.34 -50.09 -23.25
C ILE A 115 -3.16 -51.59 -23.51
N GLU A 116 -4.26 -52.32 -23.53
CA GLU A 116 -4.33 -53.70 -23.99
C GLU A 116 -5.51 -53.85 -24.94
N THR A 117 -5.30 -54.49 -26.10
CA THR A 117 -6.37 -54.73 -27.07
C THR A 117 -6.78 -56.20 -27.04
N LYS A 118 -8.10 -56.44 -26.97
CA LYS A 118 -8.73 -57.75 -27.10
C LYS A 118 -9.36 -57.89 -28.47
N ALA A 119 -9.28 -59.08 -29.04
CA ALA A 119 -9.81 -59.35 -30.36
C ALA A 119 -10.47 -60.73 -30.45
N THR A 120 -11.50 -60.85 -31.29
CA THR A 120 -12.13 -62.13 -31.64
C THR A 120 -12.63 -62.08 -33.08
N LYS A 121 -12.62 -63.21 -33.79
CA LYS A 121 -13.17 -63.30 -35.15
C LYS A 121 -14.65 -63.70 -35.16
N TYR A 122 -15.40 -63.12 -36.09
CA TYR A 122 -16.79 -63.45 -36.36
C TYR A 122 -16.94 -64.29 -37.63
N PHE A 123 -17.87 -65.25 -37.59
CA PHE A 123 -18.31 -66.03 -38.73
C PHE A 123 -19.84 -66.14 -38.68
N GLY A 124 -20.60 -65.30 -39.39
CA GLY A 124 -22.09 -65.35 -39.41
C GLY A 124 -22.80 -64.50 -38.33
N ILE A 125 -24.00 -64.92 -37.90
CA ILE A 125 -24.92 -64.14 -37.03
C ILE A 125 -24.25 -63.80 -35.67
N PRO A 126 -24.30 -62.53 -35.21
CA PRO A 126 -23.68 -62.12 -33.96
C PRO A 126 -24.44 -62.66 -32.74
N GLU A 127 -23.92 -63.70 -32.10
CA GLU A 127 -24.31 -64.07 -30.73
C GLU A 127 -23.60 -63.18 -29.70
N GLN A 128 -24.12 -63.14 -28.46
CA GLN A 128 -23.53 -62.40 -27.34
C GLN A 128 -22.19 -63.06 -26.94
N LEU A 129 -21.07 -62.39 -27.20
CA LEU A 129 -19.72 -62.99 -27.13
C LEU A 129 -18.88 -62.47 -25.95
N SER A 130 -18.06 -63.36 -25.41
CA SER A 130 -16.90 -63.03 -24.58
C SER A 130 -15.68 -62.78 -25.45
N LEU A 131 -14.98 -61.65 -25.26
CA LEU A 131 -13.70 -61.36 -25.94
C LEU A 131 -12.54 -62.10 -25.25
N GLU A 132 -11.66 -62.71 -26.03
CA GLU A 132 -10.43 -63.34 -25.52
C GLU A 132 -9.23 -62.38 -25.55
N ASN A 133 -8.33 -62.54 -24.57
CA ASN A 133 -7.06 -61.83 -24.56
C ASN A 133 -6.10 -62.48 -25.58
N ILE A 134 -5.39 -61.66 -26.33
CA ILE A 134 -4.35 -62.09 -27.26
C ILE A 134 -3.05 -61.35 -26.98
N GLU A 135 -1.94 -61.83 -27.53
CA GLU A 135 -0.66 -61.15 -27.39
C GLU A 135 -0.72 -59.79 -28.13
N SER A 136 -0.44 -58.68 -27.43
CA SER A 136 -0.42 -57.35 -28.05
C SER A 136 0.76 -56.55 -27.55
N GLU A 137 1.29 -55.67 -28.40
CA GLU A 137 2.30 -54.71 -27.96
C GLU A 137 1.68 -53.81 -26.88
N LYS A 138 2.35 -53.69 -25.73
CA LYS A 138 1.86 -52.83 -24.65
C LYS A 138 2.38 -51.42 -24.89
N GLU A 139 1.49 -50.51 -25.28
CA GLU A 139 1.80 -49.09 -25.24
C GLU A 139 1.31 -48.44 -23.94
N THR A 140 1.98 -47.37 -23.55
CA THR A 140 1.71 -46.64 -22.32
C THR A 140 1.29 -45.21 -22.59
N ILE A 141 0.35 -44.71 -21.79
CA ILE A 141 -0.09 -43.32 -21.76
C ILE A 141 0.40 -42.69 -20.45
N THR A 142 0.91 -41.47 -20.54
CA THR A 142 1.29 -40.65 -19.38
C THR A 142 0.17 -39.69 -19.01
N ILE A 143 -0.22 -39.61 -17.74
CA ILE A 143 -1.25 -38.68 -17.25
C ILE A 143 -0.54 -37.48 -16.61
N ALA A 144 -0.62 -36.33 -17.28
CA ALA A 144 -0.05 -35.07 -16.80
C ALA A 144 -1.08 -34.34 -15.94
N CYS A 145 -1.10 -34.67 -14.65
CA CYS A 145 -1.99 -34.08 -13.65
C CYS A 145 -1.93 -32.54 -13.65
N PRO A 146 -3.03 -31.84 -13.98
CA PRO A 146 -3.12 -30.38 -13.94
C PRO A 146 -3.03 -29.87 -12.49
N VAL A 147 -2.35 -28.74 -12.31
CA VAL A 147 -2.17 -28.08 -11.01
C VAL A 147 -2.40 -26.58 -11.17
N LYS A 148 -3.18 -26.02 -10.25
CA LYS A 148 -3.37 -24.59 -10.08
C LYS A 148 -2.59 -24.12 -8.85
N ILE A 149 -1.84 -23.04 -8.99
CA ILE A 149 -1.04 -22.44 -7.91
C ILE A 149 -1.65 -21.10 -7.50
N GLU A 150 -1.96 -20.94 -6.21
CA GLU A 150 -2.43 -19.69 -5.61
C GLU A 150 -1.35 -19.12 -4.68
N GLN A 151 -1.08 -17.82 -4.78
CA GLN A 151 -0.03 -17.14 -4.00
C GLN A 151 -0.32 -15.64 -3.87
N GLU A 152 0.30 -15.01 -2.86
CA GLU A 152 0.30 -13.53 -2.76
C GLU A 152 1.01 -12.92 -3.98
N PRO A 153 0.46 -11.88 -4.64
CA PRO A 153 1.06 -11.30 -5.84
C PRO A 153 2.41 -10.61 -5.57
N VAL A 154 2.58 -10.00 -4.39
CA VAL A 154 3.84 -9.37 -3.96
C VAL A 154 4.01 -9.52 -2.46
N ILE A 155 5.20 -9.90 -2.02
CA ILE A 155 5.61 -9.98 -0.61
C ILE A 155 6.38 -8.70 -0.23
N TYR A 156 5.94 -8.00 0.81
CA TYR A 156 6.65 -6.86 1.40
C TYR A 156 7.27 -7.24 2.73
N LEU A 157 8.51 -6.78 2.94
CA LEU A 157 9.28 -7.03 4.15
C LEU A 157 9.99 -5.77 4.60
N MET A 158 10.03 -5.56 5.92
CA MET A 158 10.95 -4.62 6.52
C MET A 158 12.37 -5.20 6.51
N PRO A 159 13.42 -4.36 6.51
CA PRO A 159 14.79 -4.81 6.68
C PRO A 159 14.95 -5.72 7.91
N GLY A 160 15.56 -6.88 7.72
CA GLY A 160 15.74 -7.90 8.77
C GLY A 160 14.47 -8.67 9.19
N GLU A 161 13.30 -8.40 8.59
CA GLU A 161 12.07 -9.14 8.90
C GLU A 161 12.16 -10.60 8.44
N VAL A 162 11.62 -11.51 9.26
CA VAL A 162 11.46 -12.93 8.91
C VAL A 162 9.97 -13.20 8.65
N LYS A 163 9.63 -13.58 7.42
CA LYS A 163 8.25 -13.91 7.03
C LYS A 163 8.15 -15.31 6.44
N ASN A 164 7.06 -16.01 6.76
CA ASN A 164 6.71 -17.27 6.11
C ASN A 164 6.17 -16.98 4.71
N ILE A 165 6.71 -17.69 3.71
CA ILE A 165 6.25 -17.59 2.33
C ILE A 165 5.34 -18.78 2.04
N SER A 166 4.08 -18.47 1.70
CA SER A 166 3.03 -19.46 1.50
C SER A 166 2.51 -19.44 0.07
N VAL A 167 2.43 -20.62 -0.52
CA VAL A 167 1.95 -20.96 -1.84
C VAL A 167 1.02 -22.15 -1.68
N ARG A 168 -0.14 -22.10 -2.33
CA ARG A 168 -1.15 -23.16 -2.30
C ARG A 168 -1.18 -23.90 -3.62
N ALA A 169 -1.16 -25.23 -3.60
CA ALA A 169 -1.42 -26.05 -4.77
C ALA A 169 -2.80 -26.70 -4.70
N LEU A 170 -3.54 -26.58 -5.81
CA LEU A 170 -4.86 -27.13 -6.00
C LEU A 170 -4.90 -27.99 -7.27
N ASP A 171 -5.75 -29.02 -7.27
CA ASP A 171 -6.04 -29.81 -8.47
C ASP A 171 -7.00 -29.06 -9.40
N TYR A 172 -7.37 -29.70 -10.52
CA TYR A 172 -8.29 -29.14 -11.51
C TYR A 172 -9.74 -28.93 -11.00
N LYS A 173 -10.07 -29.41 -9.80
CA LYS A 173 -11.36 -29.21 -9.12
C LYS A 173 -11.24 -28.32 -7.89
N ASP A 174 -10.17 -27.52 -7.82
CA ASP A 174 -9.85 -26.63 -6.70
C ASP A 174 -9.70 -27.38 -5.35
N LYS A 175 -9.36 -28.67 -5.36
CA LYS A 175 -9.09 -29.42 -4.13
C LYS A 175 -7.62 -29.31 -3.74
N PRO A 176 -7.31 -29.16 -2.44
CA PRO A 176 -5.93 -29.20 -1.94
C PRO A 176 -5.14 -30.42 -2.40
N ILE A 177 -3.91 -30.18 -2.83
CA ILE A 177 -2.96 -31.26 -3.14
C ILE A 177 -1.96 -31.38 -2.00
N ASP A 178 -1.94 -32.54 -1.34
CA ASP A 178 -0.94 -32.88 -0.31
C ASP A 178 0.31 -33.53 -0.92
N GLY A 179 1.49 -33.23 -0.37
CA GLY A 179 2.76 -33.85 -0.76
C GLY A 179 3.38 -33.37 -2.09
N LEU A 180 2.89 -32.27 -2.69
CA LEU A 180 3.47 -31.71 -3.92
C LEU A 180 4.75 -30.94 -3.60
N TRP A 181 5.86 -31.27 -4.27
CA TRP A 181 7.16 -30.64 -4.02
C TRP A 181 7.36 -29.37 -4.84
N PHE A 182 7.87 -28.34 -4.15
CA PHE A 182 8.42 -27.12 -4.71
C PHE A 182 9.93 -27.20 -4.58
N ASP A 183 10.60 -27.39 -5.72
CA ASP A 183 12.05 -27.57 -5.83
C ASP A 183 12.70 -26.29 -6.41
N GLU A 184 14.04 -26.28 -6.40
CA GLU A 184 14.87 -25.18 -6.90
C GLU A 184 14.41 -23.78 -6.45
N ILE A 185 13.97 -23.64 -5.20
CA ILE A 185 13.49 -22.37 -4.67
C ILE A 185 14.68 -21.39 -4.57
N LYS A 186 14.62 -20.31 -5.35
CA LYS A 186 15.70 -19.32 -5.50
C LYS A 186 15.18 -17.90 -5.32
N LEU A 187 15.94 -17.08 -4.60
CA LEU A 187 15.71 -15.66 -4.42
C LEU A 187 16.62 -14.86 -5.35
N THR A 188 16.06 -13.93 -6.12
CA THR A 188 16.79 -13.10 -7.08
C THR A 188 16.38 -11.63 -6.96
N PRO A 189 17.30 -10.68 -6.72
CA PRO A 189 18.73 -10.90 -6.44
C PRO A 189 18.94 -11.49 -5.04
N THR A 190 20.11 -12.11 -4.83
CA THR A 190 20.51 -12.64 -3.51
C THR A 190 20.65 -11.54 -2.45
N SER A 191 20.78 -10.27 -2.86
CA SER A 191 20.78 -9.12 -1.95
C SER A 191 19.43 -8.84 -1.30
N LEU A 192 18.33 -9.50 -1.70
CA LEU A 192 17.03 -9.40 -1.02
C LEU A 192 17.03 -10.05 0.37
N GLY A 193 17.96 -10.97 0.65
CA GLY A 193 18.01 -11.70 1.92
C GLY A 193 18.35 -13.16 1.75
N ALA A 194 17.86 -14.00 2.66
CA ALA A 194 18.14 -15.42 2.69
C ALA A 194 16.86 -16.25 2.87
N LEU A 195 16.73 -17.29 2.05
CA LEU A 195 15.74 -18.35 2.25
C LEU A 195 16.33 -19.43 3.17
N ASN A 196 15.52 -19.96 4.08
CA ASN A 196 15.96 -21.02 4.99
C ASN A 196 16.13 -22.39 4.30
N GLN A 197 15.50 -22.59 3.15
CA GLN A 197 15.52 -23.84 2.41
C GLN A 197 15.32 -23.60 0.92
N SER A 198 15.87 -24.49 0.09
CA SER A 198 15.73 -24.48 -1.37
C SER A 198 14.61 -25.39 -1.88
N LYS A 199 13.89 -26.06 -0.96
CA LYS A 199 12.79 -26.97 -1.25
C LYS A 199 11.74 -26.91 -0.16
N ASP A 200 10.48 -27.08 -0.54
CA ASP A 200 9.35 -27.26 0.39
C ASP A 200 8.32 -28.20 -0.24
N VAL A 201 7.33 -28.60 0.55
CA VAL A 201 6.27 -29.50 0.12
C VAL A 201 4.93 -29.03 0.67
N THR A 202 3.85 -29.21 -0.07
CA THR A 202 2.50 -28.89 0.40
C THR A 202 2.05 -29.82 1.52
N ARG A 203 1.04 -29.39 2.28
CA ARG A 203 0.38 -30.16 3.35
C ARG A 203 -1.08 -30.44 2.97
N GLU A 204 -1.83 -31.06 3.87
CA GLU A 204 -3.25 -31.44 3.69
C GLU A 204 -4.17 -30.31 3.21
N ASP A 205 -3.88 -29.05 3.54
CA ASP A 205 -4.65 -27.86 3.12
C ASP A 205 -4.16 -27.24 1.79
N GLY A 206 -3.14 -27.85 1.19
CA GLY A 206 -2.53 -27.47 -0.08
C GLY A 206 -1.42 -26.43 0.08
N TYR A 207 -1.19 -25.90 1.29
CA TYR A 207 -0.17 -24.89 1.54
C TYR A 207 1.18 -25.52 1.90
N ASN A 208 2.26 -24.89 1.44
CA ASN A 208 3.57 -25.10 2.05
C ASN A 208 3.67 -24.28 3.36
N ARG A 209 4.54 -24.69 4.29
CA ARG A 209 4.62 -24.05 5.64
C ARG A 209 6.03 -23.83 6.15
N LEU A 210 7.04 -24.36 5.48
CA LEU A 210 8.41 -24.35 6.00
C LEU A 210 9.26 -23.24 5.37
N LEU A 211 8.86 -22.71 4.20
CA LEU A 211 9.61 -21.67 3.51
C LEU A 211 9.54 -20.34 4.27
N LYS A 212 10.71 -19.84 4.66
CA LYS A 212 10.89 -18.56 5.34
C LYS A 212 11.89 -17.72 4.58
N LEU A 213 11.52 -16.45 4.37
CA LEU A 213 12.42 -15.44 3.88
C LEU A 213 12.85 -14.54 5.04
N THR A 214 14.15 -14.46 5.28
CA THR A 214 14.77 -13.43 6.13
C THR A 214 15.22 -12.32 5.20
N ALA A 215 14.59 -11.15 5.29
CA ALA A 215 14.94 -9.99 4.48
C ALA A 215 16.35 -9.48 4.80
N ALA A 216 17.03 -8.95 3.79
CA ALA A 216 18.29 -8.26 3.99
C ALA A 216 18.11 -7.05 4.91
N ASP A 217 19.11 -6.79 5.75
CA ASP A 217 19.20 -5.55 6.51
C ASP A 217 19.78 -4.48 5.57
N THR A 218 18.94 -3.56 5.10
CA THR A 218 19.26 -2.61 4.04
C THR A 218 18.65 -1.24 4.31
N ASP A 219 19.37 -0.23 3.85
CA ASP A 219 18.99 1.18 3.93
C ASP A 219 18.24 1.70 2.71
N SER A 220 18.22 0.89 1.64
CA SER A 220 17.57 1.18 0.37
C SER A 220 16.57 0.10 0.02
N GLU A 221 15.53 0.48 -0.73
CA GLU A 221 14.57 -0.48 -1.29
C GLU A 221 15.27 -1.45 -2.25
N ILE A 222 15.01 -2.74 -2.07
CA ILE A 222 15.47 -3.81 -2.96
C ILE A 222 14.23 -4.55 -3.48
N SER A 223 14.11 -4.68 -4.80
CA SER A 223 13.04 -5.43 -5.45
C SER A 223 13.60 -6.64 -6.18
N GLY A 224 12.84 -7.72 -6.22
CA GLY A 224 13.12 -8.90 -7.03
C GLY A 224 12.04 -9.96 -6.90
N GLU A 225 12.42 -11.24 -6.94
CA GLU A 225 11.50 -12.36 -7.00
C GLU A 225 12.03 -13.63 -6.31
N ILE A 226 11.10 -14.41 -5.75
CA ILE A 226 11.28 -15.82 -5.42
C ILE A 226 10.78 -16.63 -6.61
N THR A 227 11.58 -17.58 -7.07
CA THR A 227 11.20 -18.54 -8.12
C THR A 227 11.25 -19.95 -7.56
N SER A 228 10.33 -20.82 -8.00
CA SER A 228 10.34 -22.24 -7.67
C SER A 228 9.82 -23.06 -8.84
N LYS A 229 10.36 -24.27 -9.02
CA LYS A 229 9.86 -25.24 -9.99
C LYS A 229 9.09 -26.34 -9.25
N VAL A 230 7.99 -26.78 -9.82
CA VAL A 230 7.24 -27.90 -9.25
C VAL A 230 7.94 -29.22 -9.61
N CYS A 231 8.22 -30.07 -8.62
CA CYS A 231 8.71 -31.43 -8.80
C CYS A 231 9.92 -31.60 -9.75
N SER A 232 10.84 -30.62 -9.83
CA SER A 232 11.95 -30.63 -10.80
C SER A 232 12.95 -31.75 -10.56
N ASP A 233 13.05 -32.23 -9.32
CA ASP A 233 14.04 -33.23 -8.92
C ASP A 233 13.49 -34.66 -9.05
N THR A 234 12.34 -34.82 -9.69
CA THR A 234 11.72 -36.13 -9.95
C THR A 234 12.52 -36.87 -11.03
N SER A 235 12.95 -38.10 -10.72
CA SER A 235 13.73 -38.93 -11.64
C SER A 235 12.98 -39.20 -12.97
N PRO A 236 13.69 -39.19 -14.12
CA PRO A 236 13.09 -39.40 -15.45
C PRO A 236 12.21 -40.65 -15.59
N ASP A 237 12.56 -41.75 -14.92
CA ASP A 237 11.82 -43.02 -14.92
C ASP A 237 10.45 -42.92 -14.25
N LEU A 238 10.23 -41.91 -13.40
CA LEU A 238 8.98 -41.66 -12.67
C LEU A 238 8.07 -40.64 -13.35
N LEU A 239 8.54 -39.99 -14.43
CA LEU A 239 7.83 -38.92 -15.12
C LEU A 239 6.95 -39.41 -16.28
N GLY A 240 7.00 -40.70 -16.63
CA GLY A 240 6.37 -41.20 -17.85
C GLY A 240 7.01 -40.59 -19.11
N LEU A 241 6.54 -41.02 -20.29
CA LEU A 241 7.15 -40.67 -21.57
C LEU A 241 6.15 -40.00 -22.53
N ASP A 242 6.66 -39.10 -23.37
CA ASP A 242 5.95 -38.47 -24.49
C ASP A 242 5.95 -39.35 -25.75
N GLU A 243 5.35 -38.85 -26.83
CA GLU A 243 5.32 -39.47 -28.16
C GLU A 243 6.71 -39.78 -28.74
N ASN A 244 7.74 -39.07 -28.31
CA ASN A 244 9.14 -39.23 -28.74
C ASN A 244 10.00 -40.01 -27.72
N ASN A 245 9.37 -40.69 -26.75
CA ASN A 245 10.02 -41.42 -25.66
C ASN A 245 10.92 -40.54 -24.76
N ARG A 246 10.54 -39.27 -24.57
CA ARG A 246 11.20 -38.34 -23.65
C ARG A 246 10.40 -38.17 -22.36
N PRO A 247 11.04 -37.95 -21.20
CA PRO A 247 10.33 -37.73 -19.93
C PRO A 247 9.38 -36.53 -19.95
N VAL A 248 8.21 -36.66 -19.32
CA VAL A 248 7.21 -35.57 -19.23
C VAL A 248 7.37 -34.79 -17.92
N TYR A 249 8.19 -33.74 -17.96
CA TYR A 249 8.46 -32.89 -16.79
C TYR A 249 7.24 -32.06 -16.33
N TRP A 250 7.32 -31.57 -15.10
CA TRP A 250 6.40 -30.58 -14.56
C TRP A 250 6.85 -29.20 -15.03
N ASP A 251 6.33 -28.74 -16.18
CA ASP A 251 6.67 -27.44 -16.78
C ASP A 251 5.97 -26.26 -16.07
N ILE A 252 6.06 -26.20 -14.74
CA ILE A 252 5.42 -25.18 -13.91
C ILE A 252 6.52 -24.41 -13.16
N LEU A 253 6.69 -23.14 -13.56
CA LEU A 253 7.56 -22.17 -12.89
C LEU A 253 6.71 -21.17 -12.13
N ILE A 254 6.88 -21.16 -10.81
CA ILE A 254 6.23 -20.24 -9.90
C ILE A 254 7.15 -19.04 -9.72
N LYS A 255 6.62 -17.82 -9.88
CA LYS A 255 7.33 -16.57 -9.65
C LYS A 255 6.53 -15.69 -8.71
N GLN A 256 7.16 -15.22 -7.65
CA GLN A 256 6.53 -14.35 -6.65
C GLN A 256 7.41 -13.13 -6.41
N LYS A 257 6.84 -11.93 -6.60
CA LYS A 257 7.61 -10.68 -6.43
C LYS A 257 7.86 -10.42 -4.95
N VAL A 258 9.06 -9.94 -4.62
CA VAL A 258 9.48 -9.57 -3.26
C VAL A 258 10.05 -8.16 -3.25
N ILE A 259 9.67 -7.36 -2.25
CA ILE A 259 10.21 -6.03 -2.02
C ILE A 259 10.62 -5.90 -0.55
N VAL A 260 11.88 -5.59 -0.31
CA VAL A 260 12.41 -5.22 1.01
C VAL A 260 12.55 -3.70 1.04
N SER A 261 11.83 -3.03 1.93
CA SER A 261 11.84 -1.57 2.02
C SER A 261 11.60 -1.14 3.46
N GLU A 262 12.42 -0.20 3.93
CA GLU A 262 12.23 0.37 5.26
C GLU A 262 11.07 1.36 5.27
N LEU A 263 10.37 1.42 6.41
CA LEU A 263 9.41 2.48 6.65
C LEU A 263 10.09 3.86 6.60
N PRO A 264 9.36 4.90 6.17
CA PRO A 264 9.95 6.21 5.94
C PRO A 264 10.60 6.82 7.19
N THR A 265 11.67 7.57 6.96
CA THR A 265 12.20 8.56 7.91
C THR A 265 12.04 9.93 7.27
N ILE A 266 11.52 10.91 8.02
CA ILE A 266 11.18 12.23 7.50
C ILE A 266 11.84 13.34 8.32
N GLU A 267 12.05 14.46 7.65
CA GLU A 267 12.37 15.75 8.26
C GLU A 267 11.30 16.77 7.85
N ALA A 268 10.73 17.47 8.83
CA ALA A 268 9.75 18.52 8.60
C ALA A 268 10.25 19.84 9.19
N ASP A 269 10.16 20.90 8.41
CA ASP A 269 10.58 22.26 8.76
C ASP A 269 9.39 23.21 8.66
N ILE A 270 9.14 23.93 9.74
CA ILE A 270 8.10 24.95 9.81
C ILE A 270 8.73 26.28 10.22
N TYR A 271 8.38 27.32 9.48
CA TYR A 271 8.81 28.70 9.69
C TYR A 271 7.57 29.58 9.76
N SER A 272 7.45 30.36 10.83
CA SER A 272 6.42 31.39 10.96
C SER A 272 7.06 32.71 11.33
N GLU A 273 6.65 33.77 10.64
CA GLU A 273 7.09 35.13 10.88
C GLU A 273 5.92 36.09 10.83
N GLN A 274 5.88 37.00 11.80
CA GLN A 274 5.00 38.16 11.82
C GLN A 274 5.80 39.43 12.02
N ARG A 275 5.44 40.45 11.27
CA ARG A 275 5.92 41.83 11.45
C ARG A 275 4.73 42.76 11.39
N LEU A 276 4.59 43.63 12.36
CA LEU A 276 3.60 44.69 12.38
C LEU A 276 4.26 46.01 12.73
N SER A 277 3.82 47.08 12.08
CA SER A 277 4.17 48.44 12.41
C SER A 277 2.92 49.30 12.28
N ARG A 278 2.62 50.06 13.32
CA ARG A 278 1.54 51.04 13.37
C ARG A 278 2.15 52.39 13.70
N VAL A 279 1.66 53.40 13.01
CA VAL A 279 1.89 54.79 13.35
C VAL A 279 0.53 55.43 13.58
N ASN A 280 0.39 56.19 14.67
CA ASN A 280 -0.79 56.97 14.96
C ASN A 280 -0.37 58.40 15.27
N ASP A 281 -0.92 59.37 14.54
CA ASP A 281 -0.64 60.79 14.69
C ASP A 281 -1.94 61.52 14.99
N MET A 282 -1.99 62.13 16.19
CA MET A 282 -3.18 62.77 16.74
C MET A 282 -2.90 64.22 17.09
N LYS A 283 -3.76 65.12 16.62
CA LYS A 283 -3.77 66.54 17.00
C LYS A 283 -5.09 66.86 17.70
N ARG A 284 -5.02 67.46 18.88
CA ARG A 284 -6.20 67.90 19.61
C ARG A 284 -5.98 69.27 20.20
N LYS A 285 -6.97 70.13 20.02
CA LYS A 285 -7.04 71.42 20.70
C LYS A 285 -8.13 71.39 21.76
N ASP A 286 -7.81 71.82 22.97
CA ASP A 286 -8.77 72.03 24.04
C ASP A 286 -8.71 73.49 24.54
N LYS A 287 -9.42 73.79 25.63
CA LYS A 287 -9.47 75.15 26.20
C LYS A 287 -8.13 75.60 26.82
N TYR A 288 -7.18 74.70 27.01
CA TYR A 288 -5.89 74.94 27.65
C TYR A 288 -4.74 75.02 26.64
N GLY A 289 -4.85 74.39 25.47
CA GLY A 289 -3.82 74.44 24.44
C GLY A 289 -4.02 73.47 23.27
N GLU A 290 -3.03 73.44 22.38
CA GLU A 290 -2.91 72.42 21.33
C GLU A 290 -1.97 71.31 21.80
N LYS A 291 -2.34 70.06 21.53
CA LYS A 291 -1.58 68.87 21.87
C LYS A 291 -1.43 68.01 20.62
N HIS A 292 -0.21 67.52 20.42
CA HIS A 292 0.12 66.54 19.41
C HIS A 292 0.70 65.29 20.08
N ALA A 293 0.24 64.14 19.65
CA ALA A 293 0.71 62.83 20.10
C ALA A 293 0.97 61.95 18.87
N HIS A 294 2.19 61.45 18.79
CA HIS A 294 2.65 60.52 17.78
C HIS A 294 3.02 59.21 18.48
N GLN A 295 2.25 58.17 18.18
CA GLN A 295 2.45 56.83 18.72
C GLN A 295 2.98 55.92 17.64
N THR A 296 4.02 55.15 17.96
CA THR A 296 4.52 54.10 17.07
C THR A 296 4.54 52.80 17.83
N GLN A 297 3.83 51.80 17.30
CA GLN A 297 3.83 50.44 17.81
C GLN A 297 4.47 49.53 16.77
N SER A 298 5.41 48.69 17.18
CA SER A 298 6.01 47.68 16.29
C SER A 298 6.08 46.33 16.98
N THR A 299 5.86 45.27 16.20
CA THR A 299 6.04 43.88 16.63
C THR A 299 6.81 43.12 15.55
N LYS A 300 7.70 42.21 15.97
CA LYS A 300 8.39 41.28 15.09
C LYS A 300 8.58 39.97 15.82
N GLN A 301 8.08 38.89 15.25
CA GLN A 301 8.12 37.58 15.86
C GLN A 301 8.52 36.54 14.81
N ILE A 302 9.47 35.64 15.13
CA ILE A 302 9.91 34.57 14.23
C ILE A 302 10.08 33.28 15.03
N MET A 303 9.43 32.22 14.58
CA MET A 303 9.55 30.89 15.17
C MET A 303 9.85 29.83 14.11
N LYS A 304 10.66 28.86 14.50
CA LYS A 304 11.07 27.72 13.68
C LYS A 304 10.87 26.42 14.45
N LEU A 305 10.22 25.44 13.81
CA LEU A 305 10.25 24.06 14.28
C LEU A 305 10.94 23.18 13.23
N ASN A 306 11.87 22.35 13.69
CA ASN A 306 12.40 21.23 12.92
C ASN A 306 12.01 19.93 13.64
N VAL A 307 11.46 18.97 12.90
CA VAL A 307 11.12 17.63 13.41
C VAL A 307 11.83 16.59 12.58
N LYS A 308 12.53 15.66 13.24
CA LYS A 308 13.05 14.44 12.62
C LYS A 308 12.34 13.24 13.22
N ALA A 309 11.71 12.43 12.38
CA ALA A 309 10.91 11.31 12.84
C ALA A 309 11.09 10.08 11.96
N LYS A 310 10.97 8.91 12.59
CA LYS A 310 11.02 7.60 11.95
C LYS A 310 9.69 6.89 12.16
N PHE A 311 9.12 6.36 11.09
CA PHE A 311 7.94 5.50 11.14
C PHE A 311 8.37 4.07 11.50
N ASP A 312 7.64 3.44 12.41
CA ASP A 312 7.90 2.08 12.89
C ASP A 312 6.75 1.11 12.59
N LYS A 313 5.58 1.63 12.20
CA LYS A 313 4.40 0.83 11.90
C LYS A 313 3.58 1.40 10.74
N ARG A 314 3.07 0.51 9.88
CA ARG A 314 2.05 0.76 8.87
C ARG A 314 0.83 -0.13 9.13
N VAL A 315 -0.37 0.41 9.05
CA VAL A 315 -1.64 -0.32 9.20
C VAL A 315 -2.57 0.03 8.05
N PHE A 316 -3.14 -0.99 7.42
CA PHE A 316 -4.18 -0.81 6.40
C PHE A 316 -5.55 -1.21 6.98
N HIS A 317 -6.49 -0.28 6.88
CA HIS A 317 -7.87 -0.46 7.31
C HIS A 317 -8.77 -0.48 6.07
N PRO A 318 -9.11 -1.67 5.52
CA PRO A 318 -9.84 -1.79 4.26
C PRO A 318 -11.31 -1.34 4.34
N ASN A 319 -11.89 -1.30 5.54
CA ASN A 319 -13.29 -0.96 5.80
C ASN A 319 -13.38 0.15 6.85
N TYR A 320 -12.64 1.24 6.66
CA TYR A 320 -12.58 2.34 7.60
C TYR A 320 -13.82 3.23 7.51
N LYS A 321 -14.39 3.55 8.67
CA LYS A 321 -15.51 4.47 8.85
C LYS A 321 -15.29 5.24 10.15
N ASP A 322 -15.70 6.50 10.18
CA ASP A 322 -15.67 7.32 11.38
C ASP A 322 -16.88 8.23 11.51
N ASP A 323 -16.93 8.95 12.62
CA ASP A 323 -18.05 9.81 13.02
C ASP A 323 -18.22 11.04 12.12
N SER A 324 -17.22 11.38 11.29
CA SER A 324 -17.37 12.43 10.29
C SER A 324 -18.31 12.00 9.15
N GLY A 325 -18.56 10.69 9.00
CA GLY A 325 -19.30 10.10 7.89
C GLY A 325 -18.39 9.64 6.75
N PHE A 326 -17.07 9.65 6.93
CA PHE A 326 -16.16 9.06 5.96
C PHE A 326 -16.39 7.55 5.83
N ILE A 327 -16.31 7.04 4.60
CA ILE A 327 -16.46 5.61 4.27
C ILE A 327 -15.42 5.26 3.23
N GLY A 328 -14.51 4.35 3.54
CA GLY A 328 -13.48 3.97 2.58
C GLY A 328 -12.36 3.17 3.21
N LYS A 329 -11.14 3.46 2.77
CA LYS A 329 -9.92 2.80 3.25
C LYS A 329 -9.04 3.83 3.92
N LEU A 330 -8.33 3.42 4.97
CA LEU A 330 -7.33 4.23 5.64
C LEU A 330 -6.00 3.47 5.66
N ILE A 331 -4.93 4.15 5.25
CA ILE A 331 -3.56 3.71 5.47
C ILE A 331 -2.95 4.64 6.52
N GLU A 332 -2.58 4.08 7.66
CA GLU A 332 -1.97 4.82 8.76
C GLU A 332 -0.52 4.38 8.97
N TYR A 333 0.39 5.34 8.98
CA TYR A 333 1.75 5.16 9.48
C TYR A 333 1.85 5.83 10.84
N SER A 334 2.50 5.15 11.79
CA SER A 334 2.81 5.68 13.11
C SER A 334 4.30 5.50 13.42
N GLY A 335 4.79 6.33 14.34
CA GLY A 335 6.19 6.30 14.75
C GLY A 335 6.53 7.34 15.81
N ALA A 336 7.82 7.62 15.94
CA ALA A 336 8.34 8.57 16.91
C ALA A 336 9.44 9.45 16.33
N GLY A 337 9.62 10.62 16.93
CA GLY A 337 10.62 11.58 16.52
C GLY A 337 11.05 12.52 17.64
N GLN A 338 11.88 13.47 17.25
CA GLN A 338 12.39 14.54 18.09
C GLN A 338 12.14 15.88 17.40
N ALA A 339 11.58 16.82 18.15
CA ALA A 339 11.25 18.17 17.69
C ALA A 339 12.18 19.18 18.36
N THR A 340 12.78 20.07 17.56
CA THR A 340 13.59 21.19 18.05
C THR A 340 12.90 22.49 17.69
N ILE A 341 12.52 23.24 18.72
CA ILE A 341 11.90 24.57 18.57
C ILE A 341 12.98 25.62 18.79
N SER A 342 13.01 26.61 17.91
CA SER A 342 13.87 27.78 18.08
C SER A 342 13.12 29.05 17.71
N ALA A 343 13.46 30.14 18.40
CA ALA A 343 13.08 31.49 18.05
C ALA A 343 14.35 32.30 17.78
N SER A 344 14.28 33.29 16.89
CA SER A 344 15.45 34.16 16.62
C SER A 344 15.85 35.01 17.84
N ASP A 345 14.89 35.29 18.73
CA ASP A 345 15.06 35.96 20.01
C ASP A 345 14.13 35.26 21.02
N PRO A 346 14.60 34.75 22.18
CA PRO A 346 13.75 34.13 23.21
C PRO A 346 12.82 35.12 23.94
N ARG A 347 12.93 36.43 23.64
CA ARG A 347 11.98 37.49 24.01
C ARG A 347 11.20 37.97 22.77
N PRO A 348 10.61 37.07 21.97
CA PRO A 348 10.41 37.24 20.54
C PRO A 348 9.28 38.21 20.19
N SER A 349 8.61 38.84 21.15
CA SER A 349 7.67 39.93 20.88
C SER A 349 7.91 41.02 21.89
N SER A 350 8.54 42.10 21.44
CA SER A 350 8.55 43.35 22.18
C SER A 350 7.46 44.23 21.59
N GLN A 351 6.31 44.34 22.25
CA GLN A 351 5.36 45.41 21.97
C GLN A 351 5.94 46.68 22.56
N LEU A 352 6.53 47.50 21.69
CA LEU A 352 7.07 48.79 22.06
C LEU A 352 6.13 49.84 21.51
N ASP A 353 5.42 50.51 22.42
CA ASP A 353 4.67 51.72 22.09
C ASP A 353 5.48 52.94 22.53
N PHE A 354 5.87 53.72 21.54
CA PHE A 354 6.60 54.97 21.72
C PHE A 354 5.65 56.13 21.50
N THR A 355 5.46 56.95 22.53
CA THR A 355 4.69 58.18 22.42
C THR A 355 5.64 59.38 22.45
N ARG A 356 5.71 60.09 21.33
CA ARG A 356 6.39 61.39 21.23
C ARG A 356 5.40 62.47 20.86
N GLY A 357 5.66 63.71 21.24
CA GLY A 357 4.74 64.77 20.90
C GLY A 357 5.13 66.11 21.46
N TRP A 358 4.17 67.03 21.39
CA TRP A 358 4.31 68.33 22.01
C TRP A 358 2.97 68.83 22.51
N PHE A 359 3.02 69.72 23.49
CA PHE A 359 1.88 70.50 23.93
C PHE A 359 2.25 71.98 23.92
N ASP A 360 1.33 72.84 23.51
CA ASP A 360 1.50 74.28 23.50
C ASP A 360 0.35 74.92 24.29
N THR A 361 0.68 75.48 25.45
CA THR A 361 -0.29 76.14 26.34
C THR A 361 0.10 77.60 26.53
N ARG A 362 -0.89 78.44 26.86
CA ARG A 362 -0.65 79.87 27.15
C ARG A 362 0.35 80.11 28.29
N LYS A 363 0.48 79.16 29.22
CA LYS A 363 1.32 79.28 30.42
C LYS A 363 2.73 78.73 30.23
N CYS A 364 2.86 77.60 29.53
CA CYS A 364 4.13 76.88 29.40
C CYS A 364 4.80 77.04 28.03
N GLY A 365 4.11 77.65 27.04
CA GLY A 365 4.52 77.62 25.65
C GLY A 365 4.58 76.19 25.10
N ARG A 366 5.27 76.01 23.97
CA ARG A 366 5.47 74.70 23.35
C ARG A 366 6.52 73.88 24.09
N GLN A 367 6.13 72.72 24.58
CA GLN A 367 6.97 71.72 25.24
C GLN A 367 6.89 70.40 24.49
N THR A 368 8.04 69.74 24.27
CA THR A 368 8.11 68.43 23.63
C THR A 368 8.27 67.33 24.68
N TYR A 369 7.75 66.15 24.40
CA TYR A 369 7.89 64.98 25.26
C TYR A 369 8.10 63.71 24.43
N ASP A 370 8.75 62.73 25.05
CA ASP A 370 8.95 61.39 24.51
C ASP A 370 9.00 60.40 25.68
N TYR A 371 8.22 59.34 25.60
CA TYR A 371 8.22 58.25 26.56
C TYR A 371 7.73 56.94 25.93
N ARG A 372 7.97 55.83 26.63
CA ARG A 372 7.48 54.51 26.22
C ARG A 372 6.17 54.22 26.94
N SER A 373 5.04 54.45 26.29
CA SER A 373 3.70 54.20 26.85
C SER A 373 3.49 52.73 27.21
N LEU A 374 4.13 51.82 26.48
CA LEU A 374 4.05 50.39 26.75
C LEU A 374 5.34 49.69 26.32
N ASP A 375 5.89 48.84 27.19
CA ASP A 375 7.00 47.95 26.87
C ASP A 375 6.64 46.56 27.40
N VAL A 376 6.11 45.69 26.53
CA VAL A 376 5.76 44.30 26.85
C VAL A 376 6.66 43.35 26.08
N GLY A 377 7.41 42.52 26.81
CA GLY A 377 8.16 41.39 26.29
C GLY A 377 7.41 40.08 26.50
N HIS A 378 7.15 39.36 25.41
CA HIS A 378 6.71 37.98 25.45
C HIS A 378 7.95 37.10 25.55
N ILE A 379 8.02 36.21 26.53
CA ILE A 379 9.20 35.40 26.81
C ILE A 379 8.81 33.93 26.69
N PHE A 380 9.61 33.20 25.90
CA PHE A 380 9.47 31.76 25.73
C PHE A 380 10.64 31.08 26.39
N THR A 381 10.30 30.07 27.17
CA THR A 381 11.26 29.09 27.63
C THR A 381 11.03 27.82 26.82
N PHE A 382 12.02 27.50 25.99
CA PHE A 382 12.09 26.24 25.26
C PHE A 382 12.98 25.27 26.03
N PRO A 383 12.75 23.95 25.92
CA PRO A 383 13.66 22.98 26.51
C PRO A 383 15.01 23.01 25.75
N ASN A 384 16.09 22.82 26.48
CA ASN A 384 17.42 22.66 25.87
C ASN A 384 17.56 21.31 25.14
N ALA A 385 16.77 20.32 25.53
CA ALA A 385 16.73 19.00 24.90
C ALA A 385 15.61 18.94 23.85
N PRO A 386 15.78 18.16 22.77
CA PRO A 386 14.71 17.91 21.81
C PRO A 386 13.46 17.33 22.48
N ILE A 387 12.30 17.73 21.99
CA ILE A 387 10.99 17.33 22.49
C ILE A 387 10.60 16.00 21.84
N PRO A 388 10.33 14.94 22.63
CA PRO A 388 9.88 13.69 22.07
C PRO A 388 8.45 13.84 21.54
N VAL A 389 8.25 13.41 20.29
CA VAL A 389 6.94 13.46 19.61
C VAL A 389 6.55 12.09 19.06
N TYR A 390 5.25 11.82 19.01
CA TYR A 390 4.67 10.84 18.10
C TYR A 390 4.51 11.48 16.72
N VAL A 391 4.71 10.68 15.67
CA VAL A 391 4.44 11.09 14.29
C VAL A 391 3.40 10.18 13.68
N TYR A 392 2.46 10.76 12.94
CA TYR A 392 1.48 10.01 12.17
C TYR A 392 1.41 10.52 10.74
N TYR A 393 1.22 9.61 9.80
CA TYR A 393 0.82 9.95 8.45
C TYR A 393 -0.42 9.14 8.09
N ARG A 394 -1.51 9.82 7.75
CA ARG A 394 -2.78 9.19 7.39
C ARG A 394 -3.12 9.49 5.94
N HIS A 395 -3.43 8.44 5.18
CA HIS A 395 -3.93 8.55 3.81
C HIS A 395 -5.29 7.89 3.69
N PHE A 396 -6.26 8.65 3.17
CA PHE A 396 -7.66 8.24 3.08
C PHE A 396 -8.02 8.00 1.61
N ILE A 397 -8.62 6.84 1.33
CA ILE A 397 -9.10 6.47 -0.01
C ILE A 397 -10.62 6.38 0.07
N PRO A 398 -11.37 7.41 -0.38
CA PRO A 398 -12.81 7.44 -0.24
C PRO A 398 -13.49 6.41 -1.16
N SER A 399 -14.49 5.69 -0.65
CA SER A 399 -15.37 4.90 -1.51
C SER A 399 -16.24 5.80 -2.41
N PRO A 400 -16.75 5.29 -3.55
CA PRO A 400 -17.62 6.06 -4.43
C PRO A 400 -18.83 6.68 -3.72
N ASN A 401 -19.42 5.97 -2.76
CA ASN A 401 -20.57 6.39 -1.96
C ASN A 401 -20.22 7.20 -0.71
N SER A 402 -18.94 7.49 -0.44
CA SER A 402 -18.59 8.30 0.74
C SER A 402 -19.02 9.76 0.55
N PRO A 403 -19.69 10.37 1.53
CA PRO A 403 -20.04 11.79 1.51
C PRO A 403 -18.81 12.70 1.66
N ILE A 404 -17.74 12.21 2.30
CA ILE A 404 -16.48 12.94 2.48
C ILE A 404 -15.45 12.40 1.49
N LYS A 405 -14.99 13.25 0.58
CA LYS A 405 -13.93 12.91 -0.38
C LYS A 405 -12.53 13.31 0.09
N ASN A 406 -12.44 14.36 0.91
CA ASN A 406 -11.19 14.85 1.46
C ASN A 406 -11.30 14.83 2.98
N HIS A 407 -10.53 13.96 3.64
CA HIS A 407 -10.59 13.84 5.10
C HIS A 407 -9.74 14.93 5.77
N PRO A 408 -10.23 15.59 6.84
CA PRO A 408 -9.54 16.73 7.44
C PRO A 408 -8.21 16.37 8.13
N THR A 409 -8.07 15.14 8.60
CA THR A 409 -6.84 14.64 9.24
C THR A 409 -5.91 13.92 8.26
N GLU A 410 -6.08 14.09 6.95
CA GLU A 410 -5.17 13.51 5.95
C GLU A 410 -3.84 14.27 5.93
N GLY A 411 -2.73 13.54 6.01
CA GLY A 411 -1.38 14.09 5.93
C GLY A 411 -0.53 13.82 7.17
N LEU A 412 0.62 14.49 7.24
CA LEU A 412 1.63 14.37 8.28
C LEU A 412 1.26 15.20 9.52
N SER A 413 1.25 14.57 10.70
CA SER A 413 0.94 15.19 11.99
C SER A 413 1.91 14.77 13.09
N PHE A 414 2.00 15.59 14.15
CA PHE A 414 2.93 15.40 15.27
C PHE A 414 2.22 15.63 16.60
N LEU A 415 2.58 14.87 17.63
CA LEU A 415 2.00 15.01 18.98
C LEU A 415 3.09 14.92 20.04
N GLU A 416 3.16 15.89 20.94
CA GLU A 416 4.07 15.83 22.10
C GLU A 416 3.74 14.62 22.99
N LYS A 417 4.75 13.82 23.36
CA LYS A 417 4.50 12.61 24.17
C LYS A 417 4.07 12.92 25.60
N ASN A 418 4.49 14.06 26.15
CA ASN A 418 4.29 14.44 27.56
C ASN A 418 3.26 15.58 27.71
N ALA A 419 1.99 15.30 27.42
CA ALA A 419 0.91 16.30 27.49
C ALA A 419 0.61 16.84 28.91
N LEU A 420 1.17 16.28 29.98
CA LEU A 420 0.93 16.78 31.35
C LEU A 420 1.96 17.82 31.82
N ASN A 421 3.07 18.00 31.09
CA ASN A 421 4.11 18.98 31.40
C ASN A 421 4.67 19.56 30.11
N ALA A 422 3.95 20.55 29.59
CA ALA A 422 4.24 21.14 28.30
C ALA A 422 5.68 21.66 28.23
N ALA A 423 6.40 21.25 27.19
CA ALA A 423 7.79 21.63 27.01
C ALA A 423 7.99 23.14 26.81
N ILE A 424 7.01 23.82 26.19
CA ILE A 424 7.07 25.25 25.88
C ILE A 424 6.34 26.01 26.99
N LYS A 425 7.02 27.00 27.59
CA LYS A 425 6.41 27.90 28.58
C LYS A 425 6.44 29.32 28.07
N TYR A 426 5.29 29.99 28.18
CA TYR A 426 5.09 31.38 27.80
C TYR A 426 4.88 32.24 29.03
N ARG A 427 5.49 33.43 29.08
CA ARG A 427 5.15 34.49 30.04
C ARG A 427 5.24 35.87 29.42
N MET A 428 4.47 36.81 29.93
CA MET A 428 4.58 38.24 29.61
C MET A 428 5.27 38.98 30.74
N GLU A 429 6.21 39.86 30.41
CA GLU A 429 6.89 40.74 31.36
C GLU A 429 6.97 42.15 30.75
N GLY A 430 6.77 43.19 31.57
CA GLY A 430 6.76 44.55 31.05
C GLY A 430 6.19 45.56 32.00
N TYR A 431 6.00 46.77 31.49
CA TYR A 431 5.29 47.84 32.21
C TYR A 431 4.46 48.67 31.22
N SER A 432 3.31 49.15 31.68
CA SER A 432 2.63 50.29 31.06
C SER A 432 3.08 51.58 31.73
N GLN A 433 3.09 52.68 30.97
CA GLN A 433 3.32 54.01 31.49
C GLN A 433 2.07 54.84 31.32
N ASP A 434 1.48 55.24 32.44
CA ASP A 434 0.47 56.28 32.46
C ASP A 434 1.16 57.63 32.55
N HIS A 435 0.55 58.65 31.96
CA HIS A 435 1.06 60.00 32.06
C HIS A 435 -0.06 60.97 32.46
N GLU A 436 0.31 61.91 33.32
CA GLU A 436 -0.52 63.07 33.62
C GLU A 436 0.27 64.33 33.32
N MET A 437 -0.39 65.26 32.62
CA MET A 437 0.18 66.58 32.38
C MET A 437 -0.15 67.47 33.58
N ASN A 438 0.89 67.97 34.24
CA ASN A 438 0.72 68.99 35.26
C ASN A 438 0.92 70.37 34.64
N ASP A 439 -0.19 70.95 34.17
CA ASP A 439 -0.27 72.27 33.52
C ASP A 439 0.27 73.41 34.41
N ASN A 440 0.35 73.20 35.72
CA ASN A 440 0.91 74.19 36.64
C ASN A 440 2.43 74.13 36.74
N SER A 441 3.01 72.94 36.59
CA SER A 441 4.47 72.72 36.67
C SER A 441 5.18 72.67 35.31
N CYS A 442 4.41 72.68 34.20
CA CYS A 442 4.93 72.55 32.84
C CYS A 442 5.76 71.26 32.62
N GLN A 443 5.44 70.20 33.36
CA GLN A 443 6.15 68.91 33.33
C GLN A 443 5.19 67.75 33.10
N LEU A 444 5.70 66.71 32.44
CA LEU A 444 5.03 65.42 32.26
C LEU A 444 5.36 64.52 33.46
N VAL A 445 4.33 64.04 34.17
CA VAL A 445 4.50 63.03 35.22
C VAL A 445 4.24 61.67 34.61
N ILE A 446 5.22 60.77 34.67
CA ILE A 446 5.14 59.41 34.11
C ILE A 446 5.10 58.41 35.26
N ASN A 447 4.02 57.65 35.36
CA ASN A 447 3.85 56.58 36.34
C ASN A 447 4.07 55.23 35.66
N LYS A 448 5.02 54.44 36.18
CA LYS A 448 5.30 53.09 35.67
C LYS A 448 4.47 52.05 36.42
N ASN A 449 3.59 51.37 35.71
CA ASN A 449 2.76 50.29 36.24
C ASN A 449 3.30 48.95 35.72
N PRO A 450 3.91 48.10 36.56
CA PRO A 450 4.39 46.79 36.13
C PRO A 450 3.21 45.89 35.75
N LEU A 451 3.37 45.10 34.69
CA LEU A 451 2.39 44.09 34.30
C LEU A 451 2.50 42.85 35.20
N SER A 452 1.37 42.22 35.52
CA SER A 452 1.38 40.94 36.23
C SER A 452 1.97 39.83 35.36
N THR A 453 2.95 39.11 35.88
CA THR A 453 3.57 37.97 35.20
C THR A 453 2.74 36.70 35.39
N THR A 454 2.29 36.09 34.31
CA THR A 454 1.60 34.79 34.32
C THR A 454 2.32 33.82 33.38
N THR A 455 2.54 32.58 33.83
CA THR A 455 3.16 31.53 33.00
C THR A 455 2.08 30.60 32.43
N VAL A 456 2.06 30.39 31.11
CA VAL A 456 1.12 29.53 30.41
C VAL A 456 1.88 28.40 29.68
N PRO A 457 1.53 27.11 29.91
CA PRO A 457 2.11 25.99 29.17
C PRO A 457 1.54 25.86 27.75
N MET A 458 2.37 25.50 26.76
CA MET A 458 1.98 25.26 25.36
C MET A 458 2.52 23.92 24.82
N MET A 459 1.70 23.16 24.08
CA MET A 459 2.02 21.80 23.62
C MET A 459 1.99 21.65 22.10
N LEU A 460 2.76 20.71 21.56
CA LEU A 460 2.62 20.27 20.16
C LEU A 460 1.45 19.28 20.05
N THR A 461 0.46 19.60 19.21
CA THR A 461 -0.75 18.80 19.00
C THR A 461 -0.87 18.28 17.56
N ASN A 462 -1.76 17.32 17.33
CA ASN A 462 -1.98 16.67 16.02
C ASN A 462 -2.29 17.64 14.86
N TYR A 463 -2.68 18.88 15.15
CA TYR A 463 -3.03 19.91 14.17
C TYR A 463 -1.88 20.89 13.89
N PHE A 464 -0.65 20.45 14.12
CA PHE A 464 0.55 21.27 13.96
C PHE A 464 0.69 21.84 12.52
N PRO A 465 0.98 23.13 12.31
CA PRO A 465 1.44 24.13 13.29
C PRO A 465 0.37 25.05 13.89
N MET A 466 -0.91 24.67 13.99
CA MET A 466 -1.94 25.55 14.59
C MET A 466 -1.55 26.21 15.93
N PRO A 467 -0.89 25.53 16.90
CA PRO A 467 -0.45 26.15 18.15
C PRO A 467 0.57 27.31 17.98
N ILE A 468 1.23 27.39 16.82
CA ILE A 468 2.16 28.46 16.44
C ILE A 468 1.42 29.69 15.91
N ILE A 469 0.22 29.51 15.35
CA ILE A 469 -0.53 30.58 14.70
C ILE A 469 -1.46 31.25 15.71
N THR A 470 -2.03 30.49 16.64
CA THR A 470 -2.79 31.01 17.81
C THR A 470 -1.90 31.75 18.82
N TYR A 471 -0.58 31.68 18.65
CA TYR A 471 0.39 32.40 19.47
C TYR A 471 0.39 33.93 19.19
N PHE A 472 -0.08 34.33 18.01
CA PHE A 472 -0.22 35.72 17.65
C PHE A 472 -1.59 36.22 18.09
N ASP A 473 -1.61 37.30 18.86
CA ASP A 473 -2.85 37.94 19.30
C ASP A 473 -3.66 38.34 18.05
N ASP A 474 -4.86 37.78 17.91
CA ASP A 474 -5.76 38.03 16.77
C ASP A 474 -6.24 39.50 16.74
N VAL A 475 -6.14 40.16 17.89
CA VAL A 475 -6.52 41.54 18.20
C VAL A 475 -5.89 42.59 17.27
N TYR A 476 -4.84 42.21 16.53
CA TYR A 476 -4.09 43.11 15.69
C TYR A 476 -4.33 42.92 14.18
N GLY A 477 -5.59 42.71 13.75
CA GLY A 477 -6.04 42.75 12.33
C GLY A 477 -5.36 41.80 11.37
N PHE A 478 -4.55 40.90 11.93
CA PHE A 478 -4.12 39.67 11.28
C PHE A 478 -5.27 38.66 11.20
N GLU A 479 -6.45 38.91 11.77
CA GLU A 479 -7.61 38.02 11.67
C GLU A 479 -7.96 37.69 10.23
N GLU A 480 -7.95 38.66 9.32
CA GLU A 480 -8.15 38.42 7.88
C GLU A 480 -7.12 37.44 7.28
N ALA A 481 -5.94 37.39 7.89
CA ALA A 481 -4.87 36.47 7.54
C ALA A 481 -4.99 35.11 8.24
N THR A 482 -5.23 35.09 9.56
CA THR A 482 -5.14 33.94 10.46
C THR A 482 -6.45 33.16 10.57
N VAL A 483 -7.62 33.81 10.54
CA VAL A 483 -8.93 33.15 10.70
C VAL A 483 -9.19 32.16 9.57
N ALA A 484 -9.05 32.58 8.31
CA ALA A 484 -9.24 31.68 7.16
C ALA A 484 -8.25 30.48 7.18
N LEU A 485 -7.08 30.64 7.80
CA LEU A 485 -6.14 29.54 7.97
C LEU A 485 -6.57 28.61 9.11
N LYS A 486 -7.06 29.15 10.24
CA LYS A 486 -7.60 28.39 11.38
C LYS A 486 -8.86 27.61 11.01
N GLU A 487 -9.75 28.20 10.20
CA GLU A 487 -10.96 27.54 9.71
C GLU A 487 -10.68 26.41 8.70
N ASN A 488 -9.50 26.41 8.07
CA ASN A 488 -9.05 25.37 7.16
C ASN A 488 -7.89 24.55 7.74
N GLU A 489 -8.14 23.92 8.88
CA GLU A 489 -7.16 23.10 9.63
C GLU A 489 -6.45 22.05 8.75
N THR A 490 -7.14 21.57 7.71
CA THR A 490 -6.66 20.54 6.78
C THR A 490 -5.48 21.02 5.90
N ALA A 491 -5.38 22.33 5.68
CA ALA A 491 -4.35 22.93 4.82
C ALA A 491 -2.95 22.90 5.44
N PHE A 492 -2.83 22.57 6.73
CA PHE A 492 -1.56 22.55 7.46
C PHE A 492 -0.80 21.24 7.36
N LEU A 493 -1.51 20.11 7.29
CA LEU A 493 -0.91 18.79 7.23
C LEU A 493 -0.23 18.59 5.87
N ARG A 494 1.05 18.19 5.88
CA ARG A 494 1.76 17.92 4.63
C ARG A 494 1.24 16.63 4.01
N LYS A 495 0.65 16.73 2.82
CA LYS A 495 0.12 15.58 2.10
C LYS A 495 1.18 15.03 1.16
N LEU A 496 1.28 13.71 1.11
CA LEU A 496 2.17 13.06 0.17
C LEU A 496 1.53 13.05 -1.22
N LYS A 497 2.34 13.29 -2.24
CA LYS A 497 1.94 13.11 -3.63
C LYS A 497 1.80 11.62 -3.94
N SER A 498 1.14 11.32 -5.06
CA SER A 498 0.90 9.96 -5.55
C SER A 498 2.18 9.15 -5.83
N ASP A 499 3.34 9.81 -5.92
CA ASP A 499 4.63 9.17 -6.12
C ASP A 499 5.13 8.39 -4.88
N GLY A 500 4.57 8.64 -3.70
CA GLY A 500 5.01 8.01 -2.45
C GLY A 500 6.26 8.63 -1.84
N THR A 501 6.80 9.70 -2.45
CA THR A 501 8.13 10.24 -2.13
C THR A 501 8.17 11.75 -1.88
N THR A 502 7.23 12.50 -2.44
CA THR A 502 7.25 13.97 -2.38
C THR A 502 6.09 14.46 -1.53
N PHE A 503 6.36 15.25 -0.50
CA PHE A 503 5.31 16.00 0.18
C PHE A 503 4.95 17.27 -0.60
N ASP A 504 3.71 17.73 -0.44
CA ASP A 504 3.37 19.11 -0.78
C ASP A 504 4.10 20.11 0.12
N SER A 505 3.96 21.40 -0.20
CA SER A 505 4.52 22.50 0.58
C SER A 505 3.45 23.54 0.83
N LEU A 506 3.55 24.23 1.96
CA LEU A 506 2.72 25.39 2.27
C LEU A 506 3.61 26.62 2.31
N ILE A 507 3.23 27.63 1.55
CA ILE A 507 3.83 28.95 1.57
C ILE A 507 2.67 29.95 1.57
N VAL A 508 2.48 30.62 2.70
CA VAL A 508 1.53 31.73 2.83
C VAL A 508 2.35 32.96 3.13
N GLU A 509 2.20 33.98 2.30
CA GLU A 509 2.75 35.30 2.52
C GLU A 509 1.64 36.32 2.30
N LYS A 510 1.28 37.05 3.34
CA LYS A 510 0.24 38.08 3.31
C LYS A 510 0.85 39.40 3.76
N GLN A 511 0.63 40.43 2.96
CA GLN A 511 0.91 41.82 3.33
C GLN A 511 -0.37 42.43 3.88
N ILE A 512 -0.26 43.15 4.99
CA ILE A 512 -1.37 43.84 5.65
C ILE A 512 -1.14 45.34 5.51
N SER A 513 -2.18 46.04 5.08
CA SER A 513 -2.20 47.50 4.97
C SER A 513 -3.62 47.96 5.29
N LEU A 514 -3.91 48.17 6.57
CA LEU A 514 -5.25 48.51 7.06
C LEU A 514 -5.33 50.01 7.33
N GLY A 515 -6.36 50.64 6.78
CA GLY A 515 -6.70 52.04 6.98
C GLY A 515 -7.60 52.26 8.18
N ARG A 516 -8.12 53.49 8.30
CA ARG A 516 -8.97 53.95 9.41
C ARG A 516 -10.27 53.15 9.59
N ASP A 517 -10.86 52.70 8.47
CA ASP A 517 -12.21 52.10 8.43
C ASP A 517 -12.16 50.57 8.31
N ASP A 518 -10.96 49.97 8.24
CA ASP A 518 -10.78 48.53 8.13
C ASP A 518 -10.78 47.90 9.55
N VAL A 519 -11.73 47.00 9.78
CA VAL A 519 -12.14 46.52 11.11
C VAL A 519 -11.06 45.63 11.73
N ALA A 520 -10.34 46.14 12.74
CA ALA A 520 -10.05 45.30 13.89
C ALA A 520 -10.53 45.99 15.17
N GLU A 521 -11.16 45.22 16.05
CA GLU A 521 -12.00 45.74 17.14
C GLU A 521 -11.23 46.69 18.09
N ASP A 522 -9.94 46.41 18.35
CA ASP A 522 -9.05 47.21 19.20
C ASP A 522 -8.54 48.51 18.54
N TRP A 523 -8.91 48.75 17.28
CA TRP A 523 -8.31 49.78 16.43
C TRP A 523 -9.28 50.76 15.80
N SER A 524 -10.58 50.51 15.93
CA SER A 524 -11.59 51.38 15.34
C SER A 524 -11.41 52.82 15.85
N ILE A 525 -11.10 53.75 14.94
CA ILE A 525 -11.20 55.17 15.25
C ILE A 525 -12.70 55.48 15.17
N PRO A 526 -13.36 55.93 16.25
CA PRO A 526 -14.81 56.17 16.25
C PRO A 526 -15.23 57.02 15.05
N ALA A 527 -16.27 56.61 14.33
CA ALA A 527 -16.70 57.23 13.08
C ALA A 527 -17.09 58.73 13.24
N ASP A 528 -17.36 59.18 14.47
CA ASP A 528 -17.71 60.55 14.85
C ASP A 528 -16.48 61.46 15.11
N THR A 529 -15.26 60.98 14.88
CA THR A 529 -14.05 61.80 15.05
C THR A 529 -13.75 62.67 13.82
N VAL A 530 -13.54 63.97 14.05
CA VAL A 530 -13.23 65.00 13.03
C VAL A 530 -11.87 64.72 12.37
N GLU A 531 -11.81 64.76 11.03
CA GLU A 531 -10.59 64.51 10.23
C GLU A 531 -9.41 65.41 10.62
N GLU A 532 -9.65 66.64 11.06
CA GLU A 532 -8.60 67.56 11.52
C GLU A 532 -7.80 67.04 12.73
N LYS A 533 -8.33 66.04 13.45
CA LYS A 533 -7.69 65.47 14.64
C LYS A 533 -6.75 64.30 14.34
N TYR A 534 -6.84 63.69 13.17
CA TYR A 534 -6.17 62.44 12.82
C TYR A 534 -5.73 62.49 11.36
N ASP A 535 -4.45 62.24 11.06
CA ASP A 535 -4.01 62.14 9.67
C ASP A 535 -4.30 60.72 9.11
N PRO A 536 -5.28 60.54 8.19
CA PRO A 536 -5.63 59.22 7.66
C PRO A 536 -4.56 58.59 6.77
N GLN A 537 -3.57 59.37 6.28
CA GLN A 537 -2.45 58.83 5.52
C GLN A 537 -1.37 58.26 6.43
N LEU A 538 -1.22 58.81 7.64
CA LEU A 538 -0.23 58.36 8.63
C LEU A 538 -0.80 57.34 9.62
N ASN A 539 -2.11 57.34 9.84
CA ASN A 539 -2.82 56.40 10.70
C ASN A 539 -3.12 55.09 9.97
N ARG A 540 -2.07 54.31 9.74
CA ARG A 540 -2.13 53.04 9.01
C ARG A 540 -1.40 51.94 9.76
N VAL A 541 -1.92 50.73 9.62
CA VAL A 541 -1.28 49.51 10.10
C VAL A 541 -0.64 48.80 8.92
N TYR A 542 0.66 48.56 9.00
CA TYR A 542 1.42 47.83 7.99
C TYR A 542 1.99 46.56 8.60
N GLY A 543 1.89 45.44 7.88
CA GLY A 543 2.46 44.21 8.38
C GLY A 543 2.72 43.15 7.31
N THR A 544 3.44 42.13 7.72
CA THR A 544 3.71 40.94 6.90
C THR A 544 3.53 39.70 7.76
N PHE A 545 2.74 38.74 7.27
CA PHE A 545 2.64 37.38 7.80
C PHE A 545 3.26 36.40 6.81
N ILE A 546 4.19 35.58 7.28
CA ILE A 546 4.80 34.49 6.50
C ILE A 546 4.64 33.18 7.26
N LEU A 547 4.09 32.17 6.60
CA LEU A 547 4.08 30.80 7.08
C LEU A 547 4.62 29.87 5.99
N ARG A 548 5.65 29.09 6.31
CA ARG A 548 6.22 28.08 5.43
C ARG A 548 6.26 26.75 6.15
N SER A 549 5.78 25.69 5.51
CA SER A 549 5.86 24.32 6.01
C SER A 549 6.29 23.39 4.88
N ASN A 550 7.36 22.64 5.11
CA ASN A 550 7.92 21.68 4.18
C ASN A 550 8.22 20.37 4.91
N ALA A 551 8.06 19.25 4.23
CA ALA A 551 8.55 17.96 4.69
C ALA A 551 9.31 17.26 3.58
N LYS A 552 10.33 16.48 3.94
CA LYS A 552 11.08 15.65 3.00
C LYS A 552 11.33 14.28 3.59
N ILE A 553 11.40 13.29 2.72
CA ILE A 553 11.81 11.94 3.08
C ILE A 553 13.33 11.90 3.11
N LEU A 554 13.90 11.52 4.25
CA LEU A 554 15.32 11.26 4.41
C LEU A 554 15.70 9.85 3.93
N ARG A 555 14.80 8.88 4.13
CA ARG A 555 14.99 7.46 3.83
C ARG A 555 13.66 6.71 3.72
N GLY A 556 13.62 5.61 2.98
CA GLY A 556 12.42 4.80 2.78
C GLY A 556 11.41 5.43 1.81
N LYS A 557 10.22 4.83 1.70
CA LYS A 557 9.13 5.30 0.83
C LYS A 557 7.77 4.96 1.43
N PHE A 558 6.78 5.85 1.28
CA PHE A 558 5.41 5.51 1.67
C PHE A 558 4.75 4.65 0.59
N ASP A 559 4.23 3.51 1.01
CA ASP A 559 3.30 2.71 0.23
C ASP A 559 1.85 3.14 0.51
N LEU A 560 1.28 3.88 -0.43
CA LEU A 560 -0.11 4.33 -0.41
C LEU A 560 -1.08 3.31 -1.05
N GLY A 561 -0.59 2.12 -1.41
CA GLY A 561 -1.41 1.07 -2.00
C GLY A 561 -2.34 0.38 -1.01
N GLU A 562 -3.41 -0.19 -1.53
CA GLU A 562 -4.31 -1.08 -0.82
C GLU A 562 -3.60 -2.42 -0.61
N ARG A 563 -2.89 -2.58 0.51
CA ARG A 563 -2.15 -3.80 0.87
C ARG A 563 -2.43 -4.15 2.31
#